data_AF-A0A176RVN1-F1
#
_entry.id   AF-A0A176RVN1-F1
#
_cell.length_a   1.000
_cell.length_b   1.000
_cell.length_c   1.000
_cell.angle_alpha   90.00
_cell.angle_beta   90.00
_cell.angle_gamma   90.00
#
_symmetry.space_group_name_H-M   'P 1'
#
loop_
_entity.id
_entity.type
_entity.pdbx_description
1 polymer ?
#
loop_
_entity_poly.entity_id
_entity_poly.type
_entity_poly.pdbx_seq_one_letter_code
_entity_poly.pdbx_strand_id
1 'polypeptide(L)'
;MNQIKLKILKFFLENNQQEISAAEIAAALNLNQAIVQQSLRDFKKAGRIADFMPGRYKLMNPKIYFENFLFVYKKNQLVAYLNFEKGQYSLTYDTNYLATASPISPQMALTEEILHSEKLFNVFEQLIPEGQDRKILEKQAGSANDFDLLPFLQHVYGDLQFSKTALAPKNYSHTIHYSDIKNEMLGKNTFPNIFNLEIHIDDNTLFPEANPLDKVIKSFTPSGLSGFQ
;
A
#
# COMPACT_ATOMS: atom_id res chain seq x y z
N MET A 1 -1.11 -16.56 6.02
CA MET A 1 -0.95 -17.66 5.04
C MET A 1 -0.18 -18.85 5.63
N ASN A 2 -0.58 -20.09 5.35
CA ASN A 2 0.12 -21.31 5.82
C ASN A 2 1.48 -21.48 5.11
N GLN A 3 2.49 -22.02 5.81
CA GLN A 3 3.81 -22.33 5.27
C GLN A 3 3.79 -23.20 4.00
N ILE A 4 2.85 -24.15 3.88
CA ILE A 4 2.73 -24.98 2.67
C ILE A 4 2.33 -24.13 1.46
N LYS A 5 1.31 -23.28 1.63
CA LYS A 5 0.86 -22.34 0.59
C LYS A 5 1.98 -21.37 0.20
N LEU A 6 2.74 -20.86 1.19
CA LEU A 6 3.93 -20.03 0.94
C LEU A 6 4.98 -20.75 0.07
N LYS A 7 5.30 -22.02 0.35
CA LYS A 7 6.25 -22.79 -0.46
C LYS A 7 5.77 -22.98 -1.90
N ILE A 8 4.50 -23.32 -2.08
CA ILE A 8 3.91 -23.49 -3.41
C ILE A 8 3.92 -22.17 -4.17
N LEU A 9 3.56 -21.05 -3.52
CA LEU A 9 3.57 -19.74 -4.16
C LEU A 9 4.99 -19.31 -4.58
N LYS A 10 5.99 -19.56 -3.74
CA LYS A 10 7.41 -19.31 -4.08
C LYS A 10 7.86 -20.13 -5.29
N PHE A 11 7.46 -21.40 -5.35
CA PHE A 11 7.73 -22.26 -6.50
C PHE A 11 7.15 -21.68 -7.81
N PHE A 12 5.94 -21.13 -7.79
CA PHE A 12 5.37 -20.43 -8.94
C PHE A 12 6.09 -19.13 -9.29
N LEU A 13 6.58 -18.39 -8.28
CA LEU A 13 7.34 -17.16 -8.52
C LEU A 13 8.70 -17.44 -9.18
N GLU A 14 9.37 -18.51 -8.77
CA GLU A 14 10.65 -18.96 -9.34
C GLU A 14 10.48 -19.49 -10.77
N ASN A 15 9.31 -20.03 -11.10
CA ASN A 15 8.99 -20.63 -12.40
C ASN A 15 7.91 -19.84 -13.17
N ASN A 16 7.86 -18.52 -13.01
CA ASN A 16 6.74 -17.66 -13.43
C ASN A 16 6.38 -17.71 -14.93
N GLN A 17 7.30 -18.17 -15.80
CA GLN A 17 7.05 -18.31 -17.24
C GLN A 17 6.49 -19.68 -17.64
N GLN A 18 6.58 -20.67 -16.76
CA GLN A 18 6.21 -22.05 -17.06
C GLN A 18 4.79 -22.37 -16.62
N GLU A 19 4.16 -23.27 -17.36
CA GLU A 19 2.91 -23.91 -16.96
C GLU A 19 3.26 -25.15 -16.13
N ILE A 20 2.69 -25.26 -14.93
CA ILE A 20 3.12 -26.25 -13.94
C ILE A 20 1.91 -27.08 -13.51
N SER A 21 2.08 -28.39 -13.44
CA SER A 21 1.09 -29.34 -12.95
C SER A 21 1.24 -29.58 -11.44
N ALA A 22 0.14 -30.05 -10.82
CA ALA A 22 0.18 -30.40 -9.40
C ALA A 22 1.18 -31.52 -9.07
N ALA A 23 1.43 -32.45 -10.01
CA ALA A 23 2.38 -33.54 -9.83
C ALA A 23 3.82 -33.04 -9.80
N GLU A 24 4.17 -32.10 -10.68
CA GLU A 24 5.49 -31.45 -10.71
C GLU A 24 5.77 -30.69 -9.40
N ILE A 25 4.78 -29.95 -8.88
CA ILE A 25 4.89 -29.24 -7.59
C ILE A 25 5.03 -30.23 -6.42
N ALA A 26 4.22 -31.28 -6.40
CA ALA A 26 4.25 -32.30 -5.35
C ALA A 26 5.61 -33.01 -5.30
N ALA A 27 6.18 -33.36 -6.46
CA ALA A 27 7.49 -33.96 -6.58
C ALA A 27 8.62 -33.00 -6.16
N ALA A 28 8.61 -31.76 -6.67
CA ALA A 28 9.66 -30.79 -6.40
C ALA A 28 9.70 -30.34 -4.93
N LEU A 29 8.55 -30.22 -4.28
CA LEU A 29 8.46 -29.76 -2.88
C LEU A 29 8.32 -30.90 -1.86
N ASN A 30 8.30 -32.16 -2.32
CA ASN A 30 8.05 -33.34 -1.51
C ASN A 30 6.77 -33.21 -0.66
N LEU A 31 5.67 -32.84 -1.30
CA LEU A 31 4.36 -32.60 -0.68
C LEU A 31 3.32 -33.62 -1.15
N ASN A 32 2.31 -33.90 -0.31
CA ASN A 32 1.19 -34.72 -0.71
C ASN A 32 0.38 -34.04 -1.83
N GLN A 33 0.14 -34.77 -2.92
CA GLN A 33 -0.58 -34.28 -4.09
C GLN A 33 -1.98 -33.75 -3.77
N ALA A 34 -2.70 -34.34 -2.81
CA ALA A 34 -4.03 -33.86 -2.39
C ALA A 34 -3.96 -32.45 -1.75
N ILE A 35 -2.90 -32.18 -0.96
CA ILE A 35 -2.69 -30.87 -0.32
C ILE A 35 -2.32 -29.82 -1.37
N VAL A 36 -1.49 -30.19 -2.36
CA VAL A 36 -1.14 -29.33 -3.48
C VAL A 36 -2.40 -28.98 -4.28
N GLN A 37 -3.21 -29.98 -4.65
CA GLN A 37 -4.47 -29.77 -5.36
C GLN A 37 -5.42 -28.85 -4.60
N GLN A 38 -5.57 -29.03 -3.29
CA GLN A 38 -6.37 -28.10 -2.48
C GLN A 38 -5.82 -26.67 -2.53
N SER A 39 -4.52 -26.50 -2.38
CA SER A 39 -3.87 -25.18 -2.40
C SER A 39 -4.03 -24.50 -3.76
N LEU A 40 -3.92 -25.26 -4.87
CA LEU A 40 -4.14 -24.76 -6.22
C LEU A 40 -5.60 -24.31 -6.42
N ARG A 41 -6.58 -25.05 -5.90
CA ARG A 41 -7.98 -24.63 -5.93
C ARG A 41 -8.19 -23.29 -5.20
N ASP A 42 -7.58 -23.13 -4.03
CA ASP A 42 -7.66 -21.89 -3.25
C ASP A 42 -7.00 -20.73 -4.00
N PHE A 43 -5.81 -20.93 -4.56
CA PHE A 43 -5.11 -19.92 -5.36
C PHE A 43 -5.87 -19.53 -6.62
N LYS A 44 -6.53 -20.48 -7.28
CA LYS A 44 -7.37 -20.20 -8.45
C LYS A 44 -8.56 -19.34 -8.07
N LYS A 45 -9.24 -19.66 -6.96
CA LYS A 45 -10.35 -18.83 -6.43
C LYS A 45 -9.89 -17.42 -6.08
N ALA A 46 -8.69 -17.30 -5.51
CA ALA A 46 -8.08 -16.02 -5.16
C ALA A 46 -7.50 -15.25 -6.38
N GLY A 47 -7.63 -15.77 -7.60
CA GLY A 47 -7.12 -15.11 -8.80
C GLY A 47 -5.59 -15.08 -8.92
N ARG A 48 -4.89 -15.91 -8.15
CA ARG A 48 -3.42 -15.99 -8.08
C ARG A 48 -2.83 -16.86 -9.18
N ILE A 49 -3.60 -17.83 -9.66
CA ILE A 49 -3.23 -18.73 -10.75
C ILE A 49 -4.42 -18.92 -11.67
N ALA A 50 -4.15 -19.29 -12.93
CA ALA A 50 -5.17 -19.71 -13.89
C ALA A 50 -4.79 -21.06 -14.51
N ASP A 51 -5.82 -21.82 -14.89
CA ASP A 51 -5.67 -23.00 -15.75
C ASP A 51 -5.46 -22.52 -17.18
N PHE A 52 -4.30 -22.84 -17.75
CA PHE A 52 -4.00 -22.53 -19.15
C PHE A 52 -4.27 -23.75 -20.05
N MET A 53 -3.97 -24.94 -19.54
CA MET A 53 -4.38 -26.23 -20.08
C MET A 53 -5.00 -27.08 -18.96
N PRO A 54 -5.80 -28.11 -19.26
CA PRO A 54 -6.37 -28.97 -18.22
C PRO A 54 -5.28 -29.53 -17.30
N GLY A 55 -5.29 -29.09 -16.03
CA GLY A 55 -4.34 -29.51 -15.00
C GLY A 55 -2.95 -28.87 -15.08
N ARG A 56 -2.75 -27.85 -15.93
CA ARG A 56 -1.55 -27.01 -15.95
C ARG A 56 -1.88 -25.57 -15.57
N TYR A 57 -1.21 -25.10 -14.53
CA TYR A 57 -1.45 -23.82 -13.89
C TYR A 57 -0.33 -22.83 -14.22
N LYS A 58 -0.69 -21.56 -14.36
CA LYS A 58 0.27 -20.46 -14.49
C LYS A 58 -0.05 -19.37 -13.49
N LEU A 59 0.98 -18.69 -13.00
CA LEU A 59 0.84 -17.56 -12.10
C LEU A 59 0.14 -16.39 -12.81
N MET A 60 -0.84 -15.81 -12.11
CA MET A 60 -1.56 -14.62 -12.53
C MET A 60 -1.35 -13.50 -11.51
N ASN A 61 -1.53 -12.27 -11.96
CA ASN A 61 -1.60 -11.12 -11.06
C ASN A 61 -3.09 -10.83 -10.78
N PRO A 62 -3.57 -10.90 -9.52
CA PRO A 62 -4.99 -10.71 -9.23
C PRO A 62 -5.54 -9.34 -9.62
N LYS A 63 -4.68 -8.33 -9.85
CA LYS A 63 -5.12 -7.03 -10.36
C LYS A 63 -5.87 -7.11 -11.69
N ILE A 64 -5.73 -8.20 -12.46
CA ILE A 64 -6.49 -8.39 -13.72
C ILE A 64 -8.01 -8.41 -13.51
N TYR A 65 -8.46 -8.69 -12.28
CA TYR A 65 -9.88 -8.70 -11.92
C TYR A 65 -10.37 -7.32 -11.46
N PHE A 66 -9.50 -6.31 -11.44
CA PHE A 66 -9.82 -4.97 -10.97
C PHE A 66 -9.82 -4.00 -12.14
N GLU A 67 -10.95 -3.32 -12.36
CA GLU A 67 -11.07 -2.31 -13.42
C GLU A 67 -10.56 -0.94 -12.96
N ASN A 68 -10.81 -0.57 -11.70
CA ASN A 68 -10.44 0.72 -11.13
C ASN A 68 -9.67 0.51 -9.82
N PHE A 69 -8.35 0.42 -9.92
CA PHE A 69 -7.50 0.12 -8.78
C PHE A 69 -6.36 1.12 -8.57
N LEU A 70 -5.91 1.17 -7.33
CA LEU A 70 -4.70 1.84 -6.88
C LEU A 70 -3.64 0.80 -6.53
N PHE A 71 -2.42 1.10 -6.92
CA PHE A 71 -1.22 0.45 -6.41
C PHE A 71 -0.96 0.98 -5.00
N VAL A 72 -0.83 0.07 -4.04
CA VAL A 72 -0.50 0.39 -2.65
C VAL A 72 0.95 0.02 -2.43
N TYR A 73 1.76 0.97 -1.98
CA TYR A 73 3.17 0.80 -1.67
C TYR A 73 3.42 0.99 -0.19
N LYS A 74 4.42 0.28 0.35
CA LYS A 74 4.98 0.48 1.69
C LYS A 74 6.49 0.58 1.57
N LYS A 75 7.11 1.67 2.00
CA LYS A 75 8.57 1.88 1.87
C LYS A 75 9.09 1.62 0.43
N ASN A 76 8.38 2.14 -0.57
CA ASN A 76 8.66 1.95 -2.01
C ASN A 76 8.52 0.51 -2.54
N GLN A 77 8.06 -0.45 -1.74
CA GLN A 77 7.72 -1.80 -2.20
C GLN A 77 6.23 -1.89 -2.51
N LEU A 78 5.87 -2.41 -3.67
CA LEU A 78 4.48 -2.71 -4.01
C LEU A 78 3.95 -3.80 -3.07
N VAL A 79 2.92 -3.49 -2.29
CA VAL A 79 2.38 -4.39 -1.26
C VAL A 79 1.02 -4.97 -1.63
N ALA A 80 0.17 -4.19 -2.29
CA ALA A 80 -1.19 -4.60 -2.61
C ALA A 80 -1.79 -3.78 -3.75
N TYR A 81 -2.96 -4.21 -4.19
CA TYR A 81 -3.85 -3.49 -5.09
C TYR A 81 -5.17 -3.26 -4.35
N LEU A 82 -5.64 -2.02 -4.32
CA LEU A 82 -6.92 -1.61 -3.76
C LEU A 82 -7.85 -1.23 -4.90
N ASN A 83 -9.04 -1.81 -4.98
CA ASN A 83 -10.06 -1.53 -5.97
C ASN A 83 -11.32 -1.00 -5.31
N PHE A 84 -12.04 -0.13 -6.02
CA PHE A 84 -13.36 0.32 -5.62
C PHE A 84 -14.32 0.27 -6.81
N GLU A 85 -15.35 -0.55 -6.70
CA GLU A 85 -16.36 -0.73 -7.75
C GLU A 85 -17.73 -0.97 -7.12
N LYS A 86 -18.78 -0.34 -7.66
CA LYS A 86 -20.18 -0.53 -7.23
C LYS A 86 -20.40 -0.36 -5.71
N GLY A 87 -19.65 0.55 -5.09
CA GLY A 87 -19.76 0.82 -3.64
C GLY A 87 -19.00 -0.17 -2.74
N GLN A 88 -18.21 -1.08 -3.31
CA GLN A 88 -17.47 -2.09 -2.55
C GLN A 88 -15.96 -1.94 -2.77
N TYR A 89 -15.22 -1.92 -1.66
CA TYR A 89 -13.77 -2.00 -1.64
C TYR A 89 -13.32 -3.44 -1.75
N SER A 90 -12.31 -3.68 -2.58
CA SER A 90 -11.63 -4.96 -2.68
C SER A 90 -10.12 -4.76 -2.57
N LEU A 91 -9.44 -5.55 -1.76
CA LEU A 91 -7.99 -5.50 -1.62
C LEU A 91 -7.38 -6.87 -1.83
N THR A 92 -6.27 -6.90 -2.57
CA THR A 92 -5.47 -8.11 -2.75
C THR A 92 -4.00 -7.77 -2.60
N TYR A 93 -3.27 -8.54 -1.80
CA TYR A 93 -1.82 -8.35 -1.68
C TYR A 93 -1.10 -8.61 -3.01
N ASP A 94 0.07 -8.04 -3.23
CA ASP A 94 0.92 -8.42 -4.35
C ASP A 94 1.50 -9.82 -4.12
N THR A 95 1.59 -10.62 -5.18
CA THR A 95 2.05 -12.01 -5.08
C THR A 95 3.51 -12.09 -4.61
N ASN A 96 4.39 -11.17 -5.04
CA ASN A 96 5.79 -11.15 -4.59
C ASN A 96 5.89 -10.73 -3.12
N TYR A 97 5.04 -9.77 -2.71
CA TYR A 97 4.99 -9.29 -1.33
C TYR A 97 4.55 -10.40 -0.36
N LEU A 98 3.52 -11.18 -0.72
CA LEU A 98 3.02 -12.29 0.09
C LEU A 98 4.08 -13.33 0.45
N ALA A 99 5.08 -13.53 -0.41
CA ALA A 99 6.12 -14.52 -0.21
C ALA A 99 7.27 -14.05 0.70
N THR A 100 7.37 -12.75 0.97
CA THR A 100 8.60 -12.14 1.50
C THR A 100 8.42 -11.25 2.73
N ALA A 101 7.21 -10.76 2.99
CA ALA A 101 7.04 -9.63 3.91
C ALA A 101 6.03 -9.87 5.04
N SER A 102 5.85 -8.84 5.86
CA SER A 102 4.89 -8.73 6.96
C SER A 102 3.60 -8.05 6.50
N PRO A 103 2.46 -8.21 7.21
CA PRO A 103 1.21 -7.55 6.83
C PRO A 103 1.32 -6.02 6.77
N ILE A 104 0.44 -5.39 5.99
CA ILE A 104 0.37 -3.92 5.87
C ILE A 104 0.14 -3.30 7.25
N SER A 105 -0.77 -3.89 8.03
CA SER A 105 -1.09 -3.53 9.42
C SER A 105 -1.37 -4.80 10.24
N PRO A 106 -1.18 -4.79 11.58
CA PRO A 106 -1.56 -5.91 12.44
C PRO A 106 -3.04 -6.34 12.30
N GLN A 107 -3.93 -5.41 11.96
CA GLN A 107 -5.36 -5.66 11.77
C GLN A 107 -5.68 -6.24 10.39
N MET A 108 -4.72 -6.27 9.46
CA MET A 108 -4.88 -6.84 8.12
C MET A 108 -3.87 -7.97 7.90
N ALA A 109 -4.25 -9.19 8.27
CA ALA A 109 -3.40 -10.36 8.11
C ALA A 109 -2.98 -10.59 6.65
N LEU A 110 -1.78 -11.18 6.45
CA LEU A 110 -1.35 -11.65 5.13
C LEU A 110 -2.18 -12.86 4.71
N THR A 111 -2.97 -12.66 3.67
CA THR A 111 -3.80 -13.67 3.04
C THR A 111 -3.63 -13.61 1.52
N GLU A 112 -3.66 -14.78 0.90
CA GLU A 112 -3.71 -14.92 -0.56
C GLU A 112 -5.04 -14.44 -1.15
N GLU A 113 -6.09 -14.42 -0.35
CA GLU A 113 -7.47 -14.12 -0.74
C GLU A 113 -7.67 -12.64 -1.09
N ILE A 114 -8.76 -12.36 -1.81
CA ILE A 114 -9.24 -11.00 -2.03
C ILE A 114 -10.12 -10.63 -0.84
N LEU A 115 -9.76 -9.57 -0.15
CA LEU A 115 -10.52 -9.01 0.96
C LEU A 115 -11.58 -8.07 0.40
N HIS A 116 -12.79 -8.13 0.93
CA HIS A 116 -13.90 -7.27 0.51
C HIS A 116 -14.46 -6.50 1.71
N SER A 117 -14.88 -5.27 1.49
CA SER A 117 -15.50 -4.42 2.51
C SER A 117 -16.41 -3.38 1.87
N GLU A 118 -17.52 -3.03 2.53
CA GLU A 118 -18.40 -1.93 2.11
C GLU A 118 -17.79 -0.56 2.43
N LYS A 119 -16.94 -0.49 3.47
CA LYS A 119 -16.19 0.70 3.87
C LYS A 119 -14.73 0.57 3.52
N LEU A 120 -14.04 1.70 3.39
CA LEU A 120 -12.59 1.69 3.25
C LEU A 120 -11.96 0.97 4.46
N PHE A 121 -10.92 0.18 4.22
CA PHE A 121 -10.23 -0.52 5.30
C PHE A 121 -9.67 0.50 6.31
N ASN A 122 -9.89 0.28 7.60
CA ASN A 122 -9.55 1.24 8.65
C ASN A 122 -8.10 1.76 8.58
N VAL A 123 -7.14 0.91 8.18
CA VAL A 123 -5.73 1.31 8.02
C VAL A 123 -5.51 2.39 6.95
N PHE A 124 -6.42 2.48 5.96
CA PHE A 124 -6.38 3.52 4.92
C PHE A 124 -7.29 4.69 5.25
N GLU A 125 -8.44 4.45 5.89
CA GLU A 125 -9.37 5.50 6.33
C GLU A 125 -8.67 6.49 7.26
N GLN A 126 -7.86 5.99 8.20
CA GLN A 126 -7.09 6.80 9.16
C GLN A 126 -6.03 7.71 8.52
N LEU A 127 -5.73 7.51 7.23
CA LEU A 127 -4.76 8.33 6.49
C LEU A 127 -5.41 9.57 5.87
N ILE A 128 -6.73 9.59 5.77
CA ILE A 128 -7.48 10.68 5.16
C ILE A 128 -7.67 11.77 6.23
N PRO A 129 -7.26 13.02 5.96
CA PRO A 129 -7.46 14.12 6.89
C PRO A 129 -8.94 14.46 7.05
N GLU A 130 -9.28 15.14 8.15
CA GLU A 130 -10.65 15.54 8.48
C GLU A 130 -10.86 17.05 8.29
N GLY A 131 -12.09 17.52 8.54
CA GLY A 131 -12.39 18.96 8.63
C GLY A 131 -12.10 19.76 7.35
N GLN A 132 -11.35 20.86 7.49
CA GLN A 132 -11.02 21.77 6.38
C GLN A 132 -10.03 21.16 5.40
N ASP A 133 -9.06 20.38 5.88
CA ASP A 133 -8.05 19.71 5.06
C ASP A 133 -8.69 18.68 4.13
N ARG A 134 -9.71 17.95 4.62
CA ARG A 134 -10.53 17.08 3.76
C ARG A 134 -11.16 17.85 2.61
N LYS A 135 -11.78 19.00 2.88
CA LYS A 135 -12.44 19.81 1.82
C LYS A 135 -11.45 20.29 0.76
N ILE A 136 -10.21 20.60 1.16
CA ILE A 136 -9.14 20.97 0.23
C ILE A 136 -8.77 19.77 -0.65
N LEU A 137 -8.61 18.60 -0.03
CA LEU A 137 -8.30 17.35 -0.71
C LEU A 137 -9.39 16.94 -1.70
N GLU A 138 -10.66 17.03 -1.32
CA GLU A 138 -11.81 16.73 -2.18
C GLU A 138 -11.85 17.66 -3.41
N LYS A 139 -11.55 18.95 -3.21
CA LYS A 139 -11.43 19.91 -4.32
C LYS A 139 -10.26 19.58 -5.24
N GLN A 140 -9.11 19.20 -4.69
CA GLN A 140 -7.93 18.79 -5.48
C GLN A 140 -8.20 17.52 -6.29
N ALA A 141 -8.88 16.54 -5.69
CA ALA A 141 -9.24 15.29 -6.34
C ALA A 141 -10.41 15.43 -7.32
N GLY A 142 -11.23 16.46 -7.18
CA GLY A 142 -12.49 16.60 -7.91
C GLY A 142 -13.54 15.55 -7.53
N SER A 143 -13.40 14.95 -6.34
CA SER A 143 -14.23 13.85 -5.85
C SER A 143 -14.31 13.91 -4.33
N ALA A 144 -15.44 13.46 -3.76
CA ALA A 144 -15.61 13.29 -2.31
C ALA A 144 -15.41 11.83 -1.86
N ASN A 145 -15.14 10.93 -2.81
CA ASN A 145 -14.96 9.52 -2.53
C ASN A 145 -13.55 9.26 -1.98
N ASP A 146 -13.47 8.68 -0.78
CA ASP A 146 -12.22 8.32 -0.10
C ASP A 146 -11.22 7.59 -1.00
N PHE A 147 -11.69 6.68 -1.86
CA PHE A 147 -10.84 5.98 -2.83
C PHE A 147 -10.09 6.95 -3.75
N ASP A 148 -10.76 8.00 -4.24
CA ASP A 148 -10.18 8.98 -5.15
C ASP A 148 -9.26 9.97 -4.43
N LEU A 149 -9.41 10.11 -3.11
CA LEU A 149 -8.58 10.99 -2.28
C LEU A 149 -7.19 10.39 -2.01
N LEU A 150 -7.10 9.07 -1.84
CA LEU A 150 -5.87 8.37 -1.44
C LEU A 150 -4.62 8.71 -2.29
N PRO A 151 -4.68 8.81 -3.64
CA PRO A 151 -3.51 9.14 -4.47
C PRO A 151 -2.96 10.57 -4.29
N PHE A 152 -3.76 11.47 -3.71
CA PHE A 152 -3.38 12.87 -3.49
C PHE A 152 -2.69 13.09 -2.14
N LEU A 153 -2.77 12.10 -1.23
CA LEU A 153 -2.10 12.15 0.05
C LEU A 153 -0.58 12.10 -0.15
N GLN A 154 0.13 13.09 0.37
CA GLN A 154 1.59 13.12 0.45
C GLN A 154 2.03 12.83 1.89
N HIS A 155 3.28 12.39 2.07
CA HIS A 155 3.90 12.21 3.40
C HIS A 155 3.03 11.41 4.39
N VAL A 156 2.40 10.33 3.91
CA VAL A 156 1.47 9.52 4.69
C VAL A 156 2.20 8.76 5.79
N TYR A 157 1.62 8.74 7.00
CA TYR A 157 2.17 8.03 8.15
C TYR A 157 2.30 6.52 7.84
N GLY A 158 3.39 5.88 8.29
CA GLY A 158 3.62 4.44 8.12
C GLY A 158 4.21 4.02 6.76
N ASP A 159 4.78 4.97 6.00
CA ASP A 159 5.44 4.78 4.69
C ASP A 159 4.51 4.25 3.60
N LEU A 160 3.20 4.46 3.72
CA LEU A 160 2.23 4.06 2.72
C LEU A 160 2.14 5.07 1.58
N GLN A 161 1.96 4.59 0.37
CA GLN A 161 1.74 5.44 -0.80
C GLN A 161 0.75 4.79 -1.75
N PHE A 162 -0.15 5.60 -2.31
CA PHE A 162 -1.16 5.16 -3.25
C PHE A 162 -0.91 5.80 -4.61
N SER A 163 -1.06 5.02 -5.68
CA SER A 163 -0.85 5.53 -7.03
C SER A 163 -1.82 4.88 -8.02
N LYS A 164 -2.28 5.66 -9.01
CA LYS A 164 -3.05 5.15 -10.16
C LYS A 164 -2.17 4.43 -11.18
N THR A 165 -0.87 4.69 -11.16
CA THR A 165 0.12 4.08 -12.06
C THR A 165 1.22 3.39 -11.26
N ALA A 166 1.84 2.37 -11.86
CA ALA A 166 2.97 1.72 -11.23
C ALA A 166 4.12 2.73 -11.03
N LEU A 167 4.55 2.91 -9.79
CA LEU A 167 5.71 3.73 -9.47
C LEU A 167 6.96 2.97 -9.87
N ALA A 168 7.86 3.66 -10.58
CA ALA A 168 9.21 3.17 -10.77
C ALA A 168 9.88 3.10 -9.39
N PRO A 169 10.60 2.02 -9.06
CA PRO A 169 11.35 1.95 -7.81
C PRO A 169 12.33 3.12 -7.79
N LYS A 170 12.10 4.10 -6.90
CA LYS A 170 13.09 5.11 -6.60
C LYS A 170 14.18 4.40 -5.79
N ASN A 171 15.30 4.10 -6.45
CA ASN A 171 16.52 3.65 -5.80
C ASN A 171 17.07 4.81 -4.95
N TYR A 172 16.43 5.09 -3.80
CA TYR A 172 17.14 5.73 -2.71
C TYR A 172 18.05 4.64 -2.15
N SER A 173 19.25 4.51 -2.72
CA SER A 173 20.14 3.38 -2.44
C SER A 173 20.78 3.43 -1.05
N HIS A 174 20.37 4.37 -0.20
CA HIS A 174 20.91 4.51 1.15
C HIS A 174 19.78 4.83 2.12
N THR A 175 19.53 3.91 3.05
CA THR A 175 18.85 4.23 4.30
C THR A 175 19.76 5.21 5.03
N ILE A 176 19.38 6.47 5.08
CA ILE A 176 20.12 7.47 5.84
C ILE A 176 19.72 7.29 7.31
N HIS A 177 20.62 6.76 8.14
CA HIS A 177 20.37 6.74 9.58
C HIS A 177 20.71 8.12 10.16
N TYR A 178 19.91 8.56 11.13
CA TYR A 178 20.18 9.83 11.81
C TYR A 178 21.60 9.88 12.38
N SER A 179 22.14 8.75 12.87
CA SER A 179 23.54 8.63 13.32
C SER A 179 24.55 9.05 12.27
N ASP A 180 24.28 8.74 11.00
CA ASP A 180 25.22 8.88 9.89
C ASP A 180 25.29 10.34 9.44
N ILE A 181 24.18 11.08 9.56
CA ILE A 181 24.08 12.50 9.20
C ILE A 181 24.02 13.43 10.42
N LYS A 182 24.10 12.89 11.65
CA LYS A 182 23.90 13.66 12.89
C LYS A 182 24.83 14.86 12.96
N ASN A 183 26.11 14.65 12.68
CA ASN A 183 27.13 15.69 12.78
C ASN A 183 27.02 16.71 11.63
N GLU A 184 26.53 16.28 10.46
CA GLU A 184 26.25 17.17 9.34
C GLU A 184 25.03 18.06 9.63
N MET A 185 23.95 17.47 10.16
CA MET A 185 22.73 18.16 10.55
C MET A 185 22.92 19.10 11.74
N LEU A 186 23.62 18.65 12.79
CA LEU A 186 23.84 19.44 14.00
C LEU A 186 25.00 20.44 13.85
N GLY A 187 25.98 20.15 13.00
CA GLY A 187 27.19 20.95 12.87
C GLY A 187 27.92 21.08 14.21
N LYS A 188 27.95 22.31 14.76
CA LYS A 188 28.54 22.62 16.07
C LYS A 188 27.51 22.61 17.23
N ASN A 189 26.23 22.39 16.94
CA ASN A 189 25.16 22.50 17.92
C ASN A 189 24.99 21.21 18.74
N THR A 190 24.71 21.34 20.03
CA THR A 190 24.40 20.21 20.91
C THR A 190 22.90 19.95 20.94
N PHE A 191 22.49 18.70 20.71
CA PHE A 191 21.09 18.26 20.83
C PHE A 191 20.82 17.62 22.22
N PRO A 192 19.67 17.87 22.87
CA PRO A 192 18.59 18.75 22.42
C PRO A 192 18.97 20.22 22.60
N ASN A 193 18.81 21.00 21.52
CA ASN A 193 18.99 22.45 21.57
C ASN A 193 17.64 23.05 21.96
N ILE A 194 17.36 23.10 23.26
CA ILE A 194 16.17 23.77 23.77
C ILE A 194 16.46 25.26 23.74
N PHE A 195 16.16 25.89 22.61
CA PHE A 195 16.26 27.32 22.50
C PHE A 195 15.17 27.97 23.35
N ASN A 196 15.55 28.86 24.27
CA ASN A 196 14.62 29.63 25.07
C ASN A 196 14.11 30.81 24.23
N LEU A 197 13.30 30.50 23.20
CA LEU A 197 12.75 31.44 22.24
C LEU A 197 11.26 31.60 22.47
N GLU A 198 10.82 32.85 22.54
CA GLU A 198 9.41 33.20 22.43
C GLU A 198 9.08 33.33 20.94
N ILE A 199 8.21 32.45 20.45
CA ILE A 199 7.74 32.50 19.06
C ILE A 199 6.54 33.45 19.03
N HIS A 200 6.79 34.67 18.56
CA HIS A 200 5.75 35.67 18.27
C HIS A 200 5.31 35.51 16.82
N ILE A 201 4.31 34.68 16.57
CA ILE A 201 3.64 34.62 15.27
C ILE A 201 2.29 35.32 15.40
N ASP A 202 2.02 36.27 14.52
CA ASP A 202 0.74 36.97 14.42
C ASP A 202 -0.37 35.97 14.04
N ASP A 203 -1.47 35.95 14.79
CA ASP A 203 -2.62 35.08 14.56
C ASP A 203 -3.17 35.24 13.14
N ASN A 204 -3.11 36.45 12.55
CA ASN A 204 -3.55 36.66 11.16
C ASN A 204 -2.64 35.98 10.12
N THR A 205 -1.39 35.68 10.49
CA THR A 205 -0.47 34.90 9.66
C THR A 205 -0.80 33.41 9.72
N LEU A 206 -1.21 32.91 10.88
CA LEU A 206 -1.63 31.51 11.07
C LEU A 206 -3.04 31.26 10.54
N PHE A 207 -3.94 32.22 10.71
CA PHE A 207 -5.37 32.12 10.42
C PHE A 207 -5.85 33.30 9.55
N PRO A 208 -5.36 33.44 8.30
CA PRO A 208 -5.76 34.55 7.44
C PRO A 208 -7.26 34.51 7.11
N GLU A 209 -8.00 35.56 7.47
CA GLU A 209 -9.46 35.64 7.35
C GLU A 209 -10.00 35.54 5.90
N ALA A 210 -9.15 35.78 4.89
CA ALA A 210 -9.59 35.99 3.51
C ALA A 210 -8.74 35.28 2.45
N ASN A 211 -8.25 34.07 2.71
CA ASN A 211 -7.71 33.23 1.65
C ASN A 211 -8.81 32.33 1.07
N PRO A 212 -9.38 32.65 -0.11
CA PRO A 212 -10.28 31.72 -0.77
C PRO A 212 -9.53 30.40 -1.00
N LEU A 213 -10.18 29.28 -0.67
CA LEU A 213 -9.68 27.91 -0.82
C LEU A 213 -8.93 27.69 -2.15
N ASP A 214 -9.37 28.37 -3.20
CA ASP A 214 -8.84 28.28 -4.57
C ASP A 214 -7.39 28.81 -4.71
N LYS A 215 -6.92 29.68 -3.79
CA LYS A 215 -5.51 30.11 -3.71
C LYS A 215 -4.66 29.10 -2.93
N VAL A 216 -5.19 28.53 -1.85
CA VAL A 216 -4.49 27.59 -0.96
C VAL A 216 -4.20 26.26 -1.67
N ILE A 217 -5.16 25.77 -2.46
CA ILE A 217 -5.06 24.52 -3.25
C ILE A 217 -3.78 24.42 -4.09
N LYS A 218 -3.27 25.55 -4.60
CA LYS A 218 -2.09 25.57 -5.49
C LYS A 218 -0.75 25.33 -4.77
N SER A 219 -0.72 25.52 -3.46
CA SER A 219 0.52 25.44 -2.66
C SER A 219 0.43 24.43 -1.50
N PHE A 220 -0.77 23.96 -1.18
CA PHE A 220 -1.00 23.01 -0.12
C PHE A 220 -0.66 21.59 -0.58
N THR A 221 0.21 20.94 0.18
CA THR A 221 0.52 19.51 0.09
C THR A 221 -0.23 18.80 1.23
N PRO A 222 -1.39 18.18 0.98
CA PRO A 222 -2.13 17.47 2.00
C PRO A 222 -1.25 16.36 2.56
N SER A 223 -0.94 16.44 3.86
CA SER A 223 -0.26 15.36 4.55
C SER A 223 -1.28 14.33 5.02
N GLY A 224 -0.95 13.04 4.98
CA GLY A 224 -1.78 11.96 5.54
C GLY A 224 -1.76 11.92 7.08
N LEU A 225 -1.75 13.08 7.74
CA LEU A 225 -1.88 13.24 9.18
C LEU A 225 -3.34 13.51 9.49
N SER A 226 -4.01 12.58 10.18
CA SER A 226 -5.23 12.90 10.92
C SER A 226 -4.83 13.83 12.07
N GLY A 227 -5.05 15.13 11.87
CA GLY A 227 -4.91 16.13 12.92
C GLY A 227 -6.18 16.13 13.76
N PHE A 228 -6.04 15.92 15.07
CA PHE A 228 -7.03 16.36 16.04
C PHE A 228 -7.01 17.91 16.01
N GLN A 229 -8.12 18.54 15.61
CA GLN A 229 -8.37 19.96 15.88
C GLN A 229 -9.39 20.06 17.01
#